data_AF-A0A1F8XAB7-F1
#
_entry.id   AF-A0A1F8XAB7-F1
#
_cell.length_a   1.000
_cell.length_b   1.000
_cell.length_c   1.000
_cell.angle_alpha   90.00
_cell.angle_beta   90.00
_cell.angle_gamma   90.00
#
_symmetry.space_group_name_H-M   'P 1'
#
loop_
_entity.id
_entity.type
_entity.pdbx_description
1 polymer ?
#
loop_
_entity_poly.entity_id
_entity_poly.type
_entity_poly.pdbx_seq_one_letter_code
_entity_poly.pdbx_strand_id
1 'polypeptide(L)' 'MSTAEDIREKLLIFGLTPRQQEVAILAMRGLSNREIAGKLFVTEQTVKDHLHDIFRKARVHRRSEFTAKVLETFFQATI' A
#
# COMPACT_ATOMS: atom_id res chain seq x y z
N MET A 1 -10.25 10.31 14.98
CA MET A 1 -9.60 9.07 14.48
C MET A 1 -8.85 9.46 13.22
N SER A 2 -7.56 9.11 13.14
CA SER A 2 -6.64 9.63 12.13
C SER A 2 -6.79 8.86 10.81
N THR A 3 -6.90 9.55 9.67
CA THR A 3 -6.99 8.97 8.32
C THR A 3 -5.95 7.87 8.05
N ALA A 4 -4.79 7.92 8.72
CA ALA A 4 -3.75 6.90 8.57
C ALA A 4 -4.07 5.55 9.25
N GLU A 5 -4.83 5.57 10.35
CA GLU A 5 -5.28 4.35 11.04
C GLU A 5 -6.36 3.64 10.22
N ASP A 6 -7.29 4.42 9.66
CA ASP A 6 -8.36 3.90 8.80
C ASP A 6 -7.77 3.21 7.54
N ILE A 7 -6.70 3.77 6.96
CA ILE A 7 -5.95 3.12 5.87
C ILE A 7 -5.35 1.80 6.31
N ARG A 8 -4.68 1.76 7.46
CA ARG A 8 -4.04 0.52 7.94
C ARG A 8 -5.05 -0.59 8.15
N GLU A 9 -6.21 -0.27 8.74
CA GLU A 9 -7.29 -1.23 8.92
C GLU A 9 -7.78 -1.78 7.58
N LYS A 10 -8.05 -0.92 6.59
CA LYS A 10 -8.45 -1.37 5.25
C LYS A 10 -7.36 -2.17 4.55
N LEU A 11 -6.09 -1.90 4.80
CA LEU A 11 -5.00 -2.70 4.23
C LEU A 11 -4.93 -4.14 4.78
N LEU A 12 -5.53 -4.40 5.95
CA LEU A 12 -5.62 -5.77 6.49
C LEU A 12 -6.50 -6.68 5.64
N ILE A 13 -7.51 -6.15 4.93
CA ILE A 13 -8.40 -6.96 4.08
C ILE A 13 -7.65 -7.63 2.92
N PHE A 14 -6.52 -7.04 2.50
CA PHE A 14 -5.65 -7.60 1.47
C PHE A 14 -4.61 -8.56 2.05
N GLY A 15 -4.61 -8.82 3.36
CA GLY A 15 -3.63 -9.70 4.02
C GLY A 15 -2.20 -9.17 3.96
N LEU A 16 -2.02 -7.85 3.96
CA LEU A 16 -0.69 -7.23 3.96
C LEU A 16 -0.01 -7.36 5.32
N THR A 17 1.27 -7.73 5.33
CA THR A 17 2.10 -7.70 6.55
C THR A 17 2.32 -6.25 7.01
N PRO A 18 2.73 -6.01 8.27
CA PRO A 18 3.00 -4.64 8.75
C PRO A 18 3.96 -3.86 7.85
N ARG A 19 5.04 -4.50 7.39
CA ARG A 19 6.00 -3.86 6.47
C ARG A 19 5.38 -3.56 5.11
N GLN A 20 4.55 -4.46 4.58
CA GLN A 20 3.84 -4.24 3.32
C GLN A 20 2.85 -3.07 3.44
N GLN A 21 2.20 -2.89 4.60
CA GLN A 21 1.31 -1.75 4.85
C GLN A 21 2.07 -0.42 4.82
N GLU A 22 3.25 -0.35 5.45
CA GLU A 22 4.10 0.85 5.39
C GLU A 22 4.49 1.20 3.95
N VAL A 23 4.95 0.21 3.17
CA VAL A 23 5.29 0.39 1.76
C VAL A 23 4.08 0.85 0.95
N ALA A 24 2.91 0.22 1.14
CA ALA A 24 1.67 0.56 0.48
C ALA A 24 1.24 2.02 0.76
N ILE A 25 1.28 2.44 2.02
CA ILE A 25 0.94 3.80 2.44
C ILE A 25 1.86 4.83 1.78
N LEU A 26 3.17 4.59 1.80
CA LEU A 26 4.13 5.51 1.17
C LEU A 26 3.95 5.55 -0.36
N ALA A 27 3.69 4.41 -0.99
CA ALA A 27 3.42 4.34 -2.43
C ALA A 27 2.12 5.07 -2.81
N MET A 28 1.05 4.94 -2.03
CA MET A 28 -0.21 5.66 -2.23
C MET A 28 -0.06 7.17 -2.02
N ARG A 29 0.87 7.60 -1.17
CA ARG A 29 1.26 9.01 -1.01
C ARG A 29 2.08 9.56 -2.18
N GLY A 30 2.35 8.74 -3.20
CA GLY A 30 3.04 9.16 -4.43
C GLY A 30 4.56 9.04 -4.39
N LEU A 31 5.16 8.51 -3.31
CA LEU A 31 6.61 8.40 -3.23
C LEU A 31 7.15 7.38 -4.24
N SER A 32 8.30 7.71 -4.84
CA SER A 32 9.09 6.81 -5.67
C SER A 32 9.68 5.66 -4.85
N ASN A 33 10.08 4.57 -5.52
CA ASN A 33 10.71 3.43 -4.83
C ASN A 33 12.00 3.84 -4.10
N ARG A 34 12.74 4.81 -4.67
CA ARG A 34 13.93 5.40 -4.06
C ARG A 34 13.64 6.15 -2.77
N GLU A 35 12.59 6.97 -2.75
CA GLU A 35 12.19 7.69 -1.54
C GLU A 35 11.67 6.74 -0.45
N ILE A 36 10.92 5.71 -0.84
CA ILE A 36 10.43 4.67 0.08
C ILE A 36 11.61 3.91 0.67
N ALA A 37 12.58 3.50 -0.17
CA ALA A 37 13.79 2.81 0.24
C ALA A 37 14.57 3.62 1.27
N GLY A 38 14.75 4.93 1.02
CA GLY A 38 15.40 5.85 1.96
C GLY A 38 14.64 6.00 3.28
N LYS A 39 13.31 6.06 3.26
CA LYS A 39 12.48 6.18 4.48
C LYS A 39 12.45 4.91 5.33
N LEU A 40 12.52 3.75 4.70
CA LEU A 40 12.42 2.45 5.37
C LEU A 40 13.78 1.79 5.62
N PHE A 41 14.88 2.44 5.22
CA PHE A 41 16.25 1.91 5.33
C PHE A 41 16.43 0.55 4.65
N VAL A 42 15.89 0.41 3.44
CA VAL A 42 16.00 -0.80 2.59
C VAL A 42 16.47 -0.43 1.18
N THR A 43 16.67 -1.42 0.32
CA THR A 43 17.04 -1.16 -1.09
C THR A 43 15.80 -0.87 -1.95
N GLU A 44 15.98 -0.20 -3.09
CA GLU A 44 14.92 -0.04 -4.09
C GLU A 44 14.37 -1.38 -4.59
N GLN A 45 15.22 -2.42 -4.67
CA GLN A 45 14.80 -3.77 -5.06
C GLN A 45 13.86 -4.36 -4.00
N THR A 46 14.19 -4.24 -2.71
CA THR A 46 13.32 -4.69 -1.62
C THR A 46 11.95 -4.01 -1.67
N VAL A 47 11.90 -2.72 -2.03
CA VAL A 47 10.63 -2.00 -2.23
C VAL A 47 9.85 -2.57 -3.41
N LYS A 48 10.52 -2.86 -4.54
CA LYS A 48 9.89 -3.50 -5.71
C LYS A 48 9.30 -4.86 -5.35
N ASP A 49 10.03 -5.68 -4.59
CA ASP A 49 9.58 -7.01 -4.17
C ASP A 49 8.34 -6.90 -3.26
N HIS A 50 8.35 -5.97 -2.31
CA HIS A 50 7.16 -5.68 -1.49
C HIS A 50 5.97 -5.22 -2.34
N LEU A 51 6.18 -4.30 -3.29
CA LEU A 51 5.11 -3.84 -4.19
C LEU A 51 4.56 -4.96 -5.06
N HIS A 52 5.42 -5.86 -5.56
CA HIS A 52 5.01 -7.04 -6.30
C HIS A 52 4.07 -7.92 -5.46
N ASP A 53 4.46 -8.23 -4.24
CA ASP A 53 3.61 -9.03 -3.33
C ASP A 53 2.31 -8.31 -2.94
N ILE A 54 2.36 -7.00 -2.70
CA ILE A 54 1.18 -6.18 -2.38
C ILE A 54 0.19 -6.24 -3.54
N PHE A 55 0.65 -6.02 -4.78
CA PHE A 55 -0.20 -6.03 -5.95
C PHE A 55 -0.77 -7.41 -6.25
N ARG A 56 0.03 -8.47 -6.07
CA ARG A 56 -0.42 -9.86 -6.16
C ARG A 56 -1.52 -10.16 -5.14
N LYS A 57 -1.33 -9.79 -3.87
CA LYS A 57 -2.33 -9.98 -2.81
C LYS A 57 -3.61 -9.18 -3.06
N ALA A 58 -3.48 -7.95 -3.54
CA ALA A 58 -4.60 -7.08 -3.88
C ALA A 58 -5.24 -7.41 -5.25
N ARG A 59 -4.68 -8.36 -6.02
CA ARG A 59 -5.13 -8.75 -7.37
C ARG A 59 -5.20 -7.55 -8.32
N VAL A 60 -4.13 -6.78 -8.36
CA VAL A 60 -3.93 -5.65 -9.27
C VAL A 60 -2.53 -5.75 -9.90
N HIS A 61 -2.27 -5.00 -10.97
CA HIS A 61 -0.99 -5.02 -11.66
C HIS A 61 -0.22 -3.72 -11.51
N ARG A 62 -0.91 -2.62 -11.22
CA ARG A 62 -0.31 -1.28 -11.19
C ARG A 62 -0.55 -0.57 -9.87
N ARG A 63 0.37 0.34 -9.55
CA ARG A 63 0.24 1.23 -8.39
C ARG A 63 -1.06 2.05 -8.42
N SER A 64 -1.44 2.58 -9.58
CA SER A 64 -2.67 3.35 -9.74
C SER A 64 -3.92 2.51 -9.49
N GLU A 65 -3.95 1.26 -9.97
CA GLU A 65 -5.03 0.31 -9.71
C GLU A 65 -5.13 -0.03 -8.22
N PHE A 66 -3.98 -0.24 -7.56
CA PHE A 66 -3.95 -0.46 -6.12
C PHE A 66 -4.53 0.73 -5.35
N THR A 67 -4.09 1.96 -5.65
CA THR A 67 -4.61 3.17 -5.02
C THR A 67 -6.12 3.31 -5.24
N ALA A 68 -6.60 3.12 -6.48
CA ALA A 68 -8.02 3.19 -6.81
C ALA A 68 -8.82 2.16 -6.01
N LYS A 69 -8.37 0.90 -5.96
CA LYS A 69 -9.04 -0.19 -5.23
C LYS A 69 -9.13 0.06 -3.72
N VAL A 70 -8.07 0.60 -3.13
CA VAL A 70 -8.09 0.99 -1.71
C VAL A 70 -9.12 2.10 -1.49
N LEU A 71 -9.18 3.12 -2.35
CA LEU A 71 -10.18 4.19 -2.30
C LEU A 71 -11.61 3.65 -2.48
N GLU A 72 -11.86 2.76 -3.43
CA GLU A 72 -13.18 2.11 -3.63
C GLU A 72 -13.64 1.37 -2.36
N THR A 73 -12.71 0.71 -1.67
CA THR A 73 -12.99 0.03 -0.40
C THR A 73 -13.43 1.03 0.69
N PHE A 74 -12.91 2.26 0.69
CA PHE A 74 -13.36 3.31 1.60
C PHE A 74 -14.79 3.75 1.30
N PHE A 75 -15.16 3.86 0.02
CA PHE A 75 -16.50 4.30 -0.37
C PHE A 75 -17.56 3.21 -0.21
N GLN A 76 -17.21 1.93 -0.38
CA GLN A 76 -18.14 0.81 -0.23
C GLN A 76 -18.48 0.45 1.24
N ALA A 77 -17.75 1.00 2.22
CA ALA A 77 -17.99 0.73 3.64
C ALA A 77 -19.07 1.64 4.28
N THR A 78 -19.79 2.44 3.50
CA THR A 78 -20.77 3.45 3.98
C THR A 78 -22.23 3.04 3.70
N ILE A 79 -22.50 1.80 3.31
CA ILE A 79 -23.87 1.28 3.08
C ILE A 79 -24.13 0.08 3.97
#